data_AF-A0A7C1U281-F1
#
_entry.id   AF-A0A7C1U281-F1
#
_cell.length_a   1.000
_cell.length_b   1.000
_cell.length_c   1.000
_cell.angle_alpha   90.00
_cell.angle_beta   90.00
_cell.angle_gamma   90.00
#
_symmetry.space_group_name_H-M   'P 1'
#
loop_
_entity.id
_entity.type
_entity.pdbx_description
1 polymer ?
#
loop_
_entity_poly.entity_id
_entity_poly.type
_entity_poly.pdbx_seq_one_letter_code
_entity_poly.pdbx_strand_id
1 'polypeptide(L)'
;QNKIHPGDAMDKDLYDLPPEEEAQIPQVCHSFDQALEALDQDREFLLAGGVFTDDAIDGYIALKMEEVQRLRMSTHPVEFDMYYSV
;
A
#
# COMPACT_ATOMS: atom_id res chain seq x y z
N GLN A 1 -12.99 20.81 0.00
CA GLN A 1 -13.98 20.36 1.00
C GLN A 1 -13.37 20.22 2.39
N ASN A 2 -12.33 19.40 2.59
CA ASN A 2 -11.94 18.99 3.95
C ASN A 2 -10.80 19.79 4.61
N LYS A 3 -10.14 20.74 3.90
CA LYS A 3 -9.07 21.62 4.43
C LYS A 3 -8.06 20.89 5.34
N ILE A 4 -7.64 19.69 4.93
CA ILE A 4 -6.74 18.84 5.69
C ILE A 4 -5.39 19.55 5.82
N HIS A 5 -4.90 19.72 7.05
CA HIS A 5 -3.58 20.26 7.29
C HIS A 5 -2.54 19.17 7.03
N PRO A 6 -1.54 19.38 6.16
CA PRO A 6 -0.56 18.34 5.80
C PRO A 6 0.40 17.98 6.94
N GLY A 7 0.40 18.76 8.03
CA GLY A 7 1.39 18.68 9.09
C GLY A 7 2.50 19.71 8.85
N ASP A 8 3.48 19.71 9.74
CA ASP A 8 4.67 20.55 9.60
C ASP A 8 5.64 19.93 8.60
N ALA A 9 6.35 20.78 7.84
CA ALA A 9 7.34 20.31 6.88
C ALA A 9 8.52 19.66 7.61
N MET A 10 9.02 18.55 7.05
CA MET A 10 10.21 17.88 7.56
C MET A 10 11.44 18.37 6.80
N ASP A 11 12.39 18.99 7.50
CA ASP A 11 13.66 19.48 6.95
C ASP A 11 14.82 18.48 7.11
N LYS A 12 14.54 17.29 7.66
CA LYS A 12 15.53 16.22 7.91
C LYS A 12 15.60 15.24 6.73
N ASP A 13 16.78 14.65 6.51
CA ASP A 13 16.92 13.54 5.57
C ASP A 13 16.19 12.30 6.08
N LEU A 14 15.23 11.80 5.30
CA LEU A 14 14.33 10.70 5.69
C LEU A 14 15.06 9.35 5.83
N TYR A 15 16.23 9.19 5.20
CA TYR A 15 16.98 7.93 5.24
C TYR A 15 17.92 7.80 6.46
N ASP A 16 18.22 8.92 7.12
CA ASP A 16 19.16 8.99 8.26
C ASP A 16 18.45 9.26 9.60
N LEU A 17 17.12 9.11 9.64
CA LEU A 17 16.35 9.32 10.87
C LEU A 17 16.59 8.20 11.90
N PRO A 18 16.69 8.53 13.19
CA PRO A 18 16.60 7.54 14.25
C PRO A 18 15.25 6.79 14.17
N PRO A 19 15.20 5.47 14.46
CA PRO A 19 13.96 4.69 14.38
C PRO A 19 12.80 5.26 15.22
N GLU A 20 13.10 5.90 16.35
CA GLU A 20 12.11 6.54 17.22
C GLU A 20 11.42 7.74 16.57
N GLU A 21 12.13 8.46 15.68
CA GLU A 21 11.57 9.58 14.94
C GLU A 21 10.87 9.10 13.66
N GLU A 22 11.44 8.11 12.96
CA GLU A 22 10.85 7.50 11.76
C GLU A 22 9.48 6.88 12.06
N ALA A 23 9.32 6.24 13.23
CA ALA A 23 8.06 5.63 13.66
C ALA A 23 6.91 6.63 13.83
N GLN A 24 7.20 7.92 13.95
CA GLN A 24 6.19 8.98 14.06
C GLN A 24 5.71 9.48 12.69
N ILE A 25 6.38 9.09 11.61
CA ILE A 25 6.07 9.53 10.26
C ILE A 25 5.10 8.52 9.62
N PRO A 26 3.95 8.96 9.12
CA PRO A 26 3.07 8.10 8.33
C PRO A 26 3.80 7.56 7.10
N GLN A 27 3.76 6.24 6.92
CA GLN A 27 4.44 5.55 5.83
C GLN A 27 3.47 5.16 4.71
N VAL A 28 4.02 4.91 3.52
CA VAL A 28 3.26 4.31 2.41
C VAL A 28 2.98 2.83 2.68
N CYS A 29 2.06 2.25 1.91
CA CYS A 29 1.80 0.82 1.98
C CYS A 29 3.06 0.01 1.63
N HIS A 30 3.37 -0.99 2.46
CA HIS A 30 4.58 -1.82 2.30
C HIS A 30 4.39 -2.95 1.29
N SER A 31 3.14 -3.27 0.94
CA SER A 31 2.79 -4.29 -0.02
C SER A 31 1.63 -3.85 -0.90
N PHE A 32 1.52 -4.47 -2.07
CA PHE A 32 0.45 -4.13 -3.00
C PHE A 32 -0.94 -4.53 -2.46
N ASP A 33 -1.06 -5.65 -1.74
CA ASP A 33 -2.33 -6.04 -1.14
C ASP A 33 -2.77 -5.11 0.00
N GLN A 34 -1.84 -4.56 0.77
CA GLN A 34 -2.17 -3.52 1.75
C GLN A 34 -2.73 -2.27 1.06
N ALA A 35 -2.15 -1.88 -0.09
CA ALA A 35 -2.67 -0.75 -0.87
C ALA A 35 -4.08 -1.03 -1.42
N LEU A 36 -4.36 -2.26 -1.84
CA LEU A 36 -5.70 -2.67 -2.29
C LEU A 36 -6.71 -2.68 -1.13
N GLU A 37 -6.31 -3.11 0.06
CA GLU A 37 -7.14 -3.05 1.28
C GLU A 37 -7.40 -1.60 1.71
N ALA A 38 -6.38 -0.74 1.67
CA ALA A 38 -6.55 0.69 1.97
C ALA A 38 -7.49 1.36 0.96
N LEU A 39 -7.39 1.01 -0.33
CA LEU A 39 -8.32 1.47 -1.37
C LEU A 39 -9.76 1.00 -1.08
N ASP A 40 -9.95 -0.24 -0.64
CA ASP A 40 -11.27 -0.76 -0.27
C ASP A 40 -11.88 0.05 0.89
N GLN A 41 -11.08 0.27 1.94
CA GLN A 41 -11.52 0.90 3.19
C GLN A 41 -11.69 2.42 3.09
N ASP A 42 -10.94 3.12 2.23
CA ASP A 42 -10.96 4.59 2.09
C ASP A 42 -11.19 5.05 0.64
N ARG A 43 -12.29 4.59 0.03
CA ARG A 43 -12.68 4.93 -1.35
C ARG A 43 -13.60 6.15 -1.49
N GLU A 44 -14.14 6.68 -0.39
CA GLU A 44 -15.18 7.73 -0.43
C GLU A 44 -14.73 8.98 -1.20
N PHE A 45 -13.46 9.36 -1.07
CA PHE A 45 -12.91 10.51 -1.77
C PHE A 45 -12.87 10.34 -3.29
N LEU A 46 -12.83 9.09 -3.79
CA LEU A 46 -12.86 8.75 -5.22
C LEU A 46 -14.28 8.69 -5.77
N LEU A 47 -15.25 8.28 -4.95
CA LEU A 47 -16.67 8.24 -5.32
C LEU A 47 -17.29 9.64 -5.43
N ALA A 48 -16.65 10.64 -4.82
CA ALA A 48 -17.11 12.03 -4.83
C ALA A 48 -17.31 12.55 -6.28
N GLY A 49 -18.54 12.97 -6.58
CA GLY A 49 -18.90 13.50 -7.90
C GLY A 49 -19.12 12.43 -8.98
N GLY A 50 -19.15 11.14 -8.62
CA GLY A 50 -19.40 10.05 -9.56
C GLY A 50 -18.27 9.80 -10.56
N VAL A 51 -17.04 10.18 -10.20
CA VAL A 51 -15.84 9.96 -11.03
C VAL A 51 -15.50 8.47 -11.06
N PHE A 52 -15.54 7.82 -9.89
CA PHE A 52 -15.46 6.38 -9.74
C PHE A 52 -16.79 5.83 -9.23
N THR A 53 -17.04 4.56 -9.54
CA THR A 53 -18.15 3.77 -9.00
C THR A 53 -17.59 2.63 -8.17
N ASP A 54 -18.38 2.12 -7.22
CA ASP A 54 -17.99 0.95 -6.43
C ASP A 54 -17.66 -0.24 -7.33
N ASP A 55 -18.49 -0.52 -8.34
CA ASP A 55 -18.25 -1.61 -9.30
C ASP A 55 -16.89 -1.49 -10.01
N ALA A 56 -16.46 -0.27 -10.35
CA ALA A 56 -15.18 -0.04 -11.01
C ALA A 56 -14.00 -0.30 -10.06
N ILE A 57 -14.13 0.12 -8.80
CA ILE A 57 -13.11 -0.07 -7.77
C ILE A 57 -13.03 -1.56 -7.38
N ASP A 58 -14.17 -2.20 -7.14
CA ASP A 58 -14.24 -3.62 -6.79
C ASP A 58 -13.70 -4.51 -7.91
N GLY A 59 -14.06 -4.21 -9.17
CA GLY A 59 -13.52 -4.90 -10.34
C GLY A 59 -12.00 -4.75 -10.46
N TYR A 60 -11.46 -3.56 -10.18
CA TYR A 60 -10.02 -3.32 -10.16
C TYR A 60 -9.32 -4.13 -9.05
N ILE A 61 -9.85 -4.08 -7.82
CA ILE A 61 -9.30 -4.81 -6.67
C ILE A 61 -9.28 -6.31 -6.96
N ALA A 62 -10.38 -6.88 -7.48
CA ALA A 62 -10.46 -8.29 -7.80
C ALA A 62 -9.38 -8.72 -8.81
N LEU A 63 -9.27 -8.00 -9.93
CA LEU A 63 -8.26 -8.28 -10.96
C LEU A 63 -6.83 -8.20 -10.41
N LYS A 64 -6.55 -7.22 -9.55
CA LYS A 64 -5.22 -7.03 -8.96
C LYS A 64 -4.90 -8.02 -7.86
N MET A 65 -5.91 -8.49 -7.12
CA MET A 65 -5.73 -9.55 -6.15
C MET A 65 -5.34 -10.87 -6.84
N GLU A 66 -5.83 -11.16 -8.05
CA GLU A 66 -5.37 -12.34 -8.81
C GLU A 66 -3.85 -12.28 -9.09
N GLU A 67 -3.31 -11.12 -9.44
CA GLU A 67 -1.87 -10.90 -9.66
C GLU A 67 -1.07 -11.12 -8.36
N VAL A 68 -1.57 -10.57 -7.24
CA VAL A 68 -0.98 -10.76 -5.91
C VAL A 68 -0.95 -12.25 -5.55
N GLN A 69 -2.06 -12.97 -5.72
CA GLN A 69 -2.16 -14.38 -5.37
C GLN A 69 -1.22 -15.24 -6.22
N ARG A 70 -1.09 -14.93 -7.51
CA ARG A 70 -0.13 -15.62 -8.37
C ARG A 70 1.30 -15.49 -7.83
N LEU A 71 1.71 -14.29 -7.42
CA LEU A 71 3.05 -14.09 -6.86
C LEU A 71 3.23 -14.85 -5.55
N ARG A 72 2.26 -14.76 -4.63
CA ARG A 72 2.29 -15.42 -3.32
C ARG A 72 2.37 -16.95 -3.38
N MET A 73 1.68 -17.54 -4.35
CA MET A 73 1.66 -19.00 -4.52
C MET A 73 2.84 -19.53 -5.33
N SER A 74 3.66 -18.65 -5.91
CA SER A 74 4.83 -19.02 -6.70
C SER A 74 6.08 -19.00 -5.82
N THR A 75 6.85 -20.09 -5.82
CA THR A 75 8.13 -20.13 -5.13
C THR A 75 9.11 -19.13 -5.75
N HIS A 76 9.65 -18.21 -4.94
CA HIS A 76 10.65 -17.26 -5.40
C HIS A 76 12.04 -17.94 -5.48
N PRO A 77 12.88 -17.68 -6.51
CA PRO A 77 14.21 -18.29 -6.59
C PRO A 77 15.10 -18.06 -5.36
N VAL A 78 14.94 -16.94 -4.67
CA VAL A 78 15.65 -16.64 -3.41
C VAL A 78 15.25 -17.61 -2.29
N GLU A 79 14.03 -18.14 -2.28
CA GLU A 79 13.64 -19.17 -1.30
C GLU A 79 14.45 -20.46 -1.48
N PHE A 80 14.82 -20.81 -2.71
CA PHE A 80 15.74 -21.95 -2.93
C PHE A 80 17.14 -21.64 -2.37
N ASP A 81 17.68 -20.44 -2.61
CA ASP A 81 18.95 -20.02 -2.02
C ASP A 81 18.91 -20.08 -0.48
N MET A 82 17.81 -19.60 0.13
CA MET A 82 17.64 -19.57 1.58
C MET A 82 17.41 -20.94 2.22
N TYR A 83 16.66 -21.84 1.56
CA TYR A 83 16.09 -23.02 2.22
C TYR A 83 16.44 -24.37 1.58
N TYR A 84 17.03 -24.42 0.39
CA TYR A 84 17.27 -25.69 -0.32
C TYR A 84 18.33 -26.59 0.32
N SER A 85 19.30 -26.00 1.03
CA SER A 85 20.42 -26.73 1.65
C SER A 85 20.34 -26.82 3.18
N VAL A 86 19.18 -26.46 3.75
CA VAL A 86 18.87 -26.63 5.17
C VAL A 86 18.61 -28.10 5.48
#